data_AF-A0A9X4QVW3-F1
#
_entry.id   AF-A0A9X4QVW3-F1
#
_cell.length_a   1.000
_cell.length_b   1.000
_cell.length_c   1.000
_cell.angle_alpha   90.00
_cell.angle_beta   90.00
_cell.angle_gamma   90.00
#
_symmetry.space_group_name_H-M   'P 1'
#
loop_
_entity.id
_entity.type
_entity.pdbx_description
1 polymer ?
#
loop_
_entity_poly.entity_id
_entity_poly.type
_entity_poly.pdbx_seq_one_letter_code
_entity_poly.pdbx_strand_id
1 'polypeptide(L)'
;MAALQDYDIDKLAHSLQVQGFAQGDILVAVAIFEMFRGRAESGLRLMEQSESHEILEPGASFERLFYLAWGDYRSGKHRDALVKLEQAAALKPGDPALLNNKGVVLRRLGEPSDMSRDCWEKSLLLFPGYMDAEHNLTQADTDNLKYTSRILEAARVRRNTYNTN
;
A
#
# COMPACT_ATOMS: atom_id res chain seq x y z
N MET A 1 -15.00 13.15 2.20
CA MET A 1 -14.07 12.48 1.27
C MET A 1 -14.17 13.01 -0.18
N ALA A 2 -14.88 14.11 -0.46
CA ALA A 2 -15.03 14.65 -1.82
C ALA A 2 -13.77 15.31 -2.41
N ALA A 3 -12.88 15.87 -1.58
CA ALA A 3 -11.79 16.74 -2.06
C ALA A 3 -10.68 16.05 -2.88
N LEU A 4 -10.53 14.72 -2.83
CA LEU A 4 -9.48 13.99 -3.59
C LEU A 4 -9.98 13.47 -4.95
N GLN A 5 -11.30 13.36 -5.15
CA GLN A 5 -11.88 12.94 -6.42
C GLN A 5 -11.74 14.01 -7.50
N ASP A 6 -11.80 15.28 -7.10
CA ASP A 6 -11.70 16.44 -7.99
C ASP A 6 -10.27 16.96 -8.18
N TYR A 7 -9.26 16.26 -7.65
CA TYR A 7 -7.88 16.70 -7.82
C TYR A 7 -7.50 16.64 -9.31
N ASP A 8 -6.72 17.57 -9.80
CA ASP A 8 -6.28 17.57 -11.20
C ASP A 8 -4.94 16.82 -11.28
N ILE A 9 -4.94 15.64 -11.89
CA ILE A 9 -3.76 14.75 -11.95
C ILE A 9 -2.68 15.35 -12.82
N ASP A 10 -3.07 16.01 -13.92
CA ASP A 10 -2.13 16.65 -14.82
C ASP A 10 -1.45 17.82 -14.12
N LYS A 11 -2.21 18.59 -13.32
CA LYS A 11 -1.62 19.64 -12.46
C LYS A 11 -0.70 19.07 -11.39
N LEU A 12 -1.06 17.95 -10.77
CA LEU A 12 -0.19 17.29 -9.80
C LEU A 12 1.13 16.86 -10.44
N ALA A 13 1.04 16.13 -11.56
CA ALA A 13 2.21 15.63 -12.28
C ALA A 13 3.10 16.78 -12.74
N HIS A 14 2.51 17.82 -13.33
CA HIS A 14 3.24 19.01 -13.75
C HIS A 14 3.91 19.74 -12.57
N SER A 15 3.20 19.90 -11.45
CA SER A 15 3.75 20.53 -10.25
C SER A 15 4.95 19.76 -9.71
N LEU A 16 4.87 18.42 -9.64
CA LEU A 16 5.99 17.59 -9.19
C LEU A 16 7.16 17.62 -10.18
N GLN A 17 6.88 17.63 -11.48
CA GLN A 17 7.90 17.78 -12.51
C GLN A 17 8.65 19.12 -12.37
N VAL A 18 7.94 20.23 -12.17
CA VAL A 18 8.54 21.55 -11.94
C VAL A 18 9.38 21.59 -10.66
N GLN A 19 8.99 20.82 -9.64
CA GLN A 19 9.77 20.65 -8.40
C GLN A 19 10.99 19.72 -8.57
N GLY A 20 11.20 19.14 -9.75
CA GLY A 20 12.36 18.32 -10.07
C GLY A 20 12.25 16.87 -9.63
N PHE A 21 11.04 16.38 -9.33
CA PHE A 21 10.85 14.96 -9.03
C PHE A 21 11.06 14.08 -10.27
N ALA A 22 11.62 12.91 -10.03
CA ALA A 22 11.83 11.83 -10.97
C ALA A 22 10.50 11.40 -11.61
N GLN A 23 10.48 11.10 -12.92
CA GLN A 23 9.28 10.69 -13.65
C GLN A 23 8.67 9.40 -13.07
N GLY A 24 9.51 8.45 -12.66
CA GLY A 24 9.07 7.22 -12.00
C GLY A 24 8.32 7.50 -10.69
N ASP A 25 8.85 8.39 -9.85
CA ASP A 25 8.20 8.78 -8.58
C ASP A 25 6.88 9.51 -8.81
N ILE A 26 6.83 10.37 -9.84
CA ILE A 26 5.59 11.05 -10.27
C ILE A 26 4.54 10.02 -10.68
N LEU A 27 4.92 8.99 -11.45
CA LEU A 27 4.00 7.93 -11.87
C LEU A 27 3.44 7.17 -10.67
N VAL A 28 4.27 6.86 -9.67
CA VAL A 28 3.80 6.23 -8.42
C VAL A 28 2.83 7.15 -7.68
N ALA A 29 3.14 8.44 -7.56
CA ALA A 29 2.25 9.40 -6.91
C ALA A 29 0.89 9.47 -7.63
N VAL A 30 0.89 9.68 -8.94
CA VAL A 30 -0.33 9.72 -9.76
C VAL A 30 -1.12 8.41 -9.64
N ALA A 31 -0.43 7.26 -9.66
CA ALA A 31 -1.07 5.96 -9.53
C ALA A 31 -1.87 5.84 -8.23
N ILE A 32 -1.31 6.29 -7.10
CA ILE A 32 -2.00 6.27 -5.81
C ILE A 32 -3.27 7.14 -5.86
N PHE A 33 -3.21 8.32 -6.51
CA PHE A 33 -4.38 9.17 -6.73
C PHE A 33 -5.45 8.51 -7.62
N GLU A 34 -5.05 7.82 -8.68
CA GLU A 34 -5.94 7.03 -9.51
C GLU A 34 -6.64 5.93 -8.70
N MET A 35 -5.91 5.23 -7.83
CA MET A 35 -6.48 4.23 -6.93
C MET A 35 -7.51 4.84 -5.96
N PHE A 36 -7.27 6.04 -5.42
CA PHE A 36 -8.25 6.76 -4.59
C PHE A 36 -9.53 7.13 -5.34
N ARG A 37 -9.47 7.30 -6.67
CA ARG A 37 -10.65 7.57 -7.50
C ARG A 37 -11.42 6.31 -7.89
N GLY A 38 -11.03 5.15 -7.35
CA GLY A 38 -11.59 3.87 -7.73
C GLY A 38 -11.09 3.37 -9.08
N ARG A 39 -10.13 4.05 -9.71
CA ARG A 39 -9.49 3.63 -10.97
C ARG A 39 -8.27 2.76 -10.68
N ALA A 40 -8.50 1.68 -9.93
CA ALA A 40 -7.44 0.81 -9.44
C ALA A 40 -6.59 0.21 -10.57
N GLU A 41 -7.21 -0.22 -11.68
CA GLU A 41 -6.48 -0.74 -12.83
C GLU A 41 -5.55 0.29 -13.47
N SER A 42 -6.00 1.54 -13.55
CA SER A 42 -5.22 2.66 -14.07
C SER A 42 -4.00 2.90 -13.18
N GLY A 43 -4.21 2.97 -11.87
CA GLY A 43 -3.11 3.13 -10.90
C GLY A 43 -2.11 1.99 -10.95
N LEU A 44 -2.56 0.73 -10.98
CA LEU A 44 -1.66 -0.41 -11.06
C LEU A 44 -0.81 -0.41 -12.34
N ARG A 45 -1.39 -0.05 -13.50
CA ARG A 45 -0.63 0.10 -14.75
C ARG A 45 0.44 1.18 -14.66
N LEU A 46 0.14 2.32 -14.05
CA LEU A 46 1.11 3.40 -13.87
C LEU A 46 2.26 2.98 -12.93
N MET A 47 1.97 2.19 -11.89
CA MET A 47 2.99 1.59 -11.03
C MET A 47 3.87 0.58 -11.75
N GLU A 48 3.32 -0.19 -12.69
CA GLU A 48 4.13 -1.08 -13.52
C GLU A 48 5.05 -0.28 -14.44
N GLN A 49 4.56 0.82 -15.01
CA GLN A 49 5.33 1.69 -15.90
C GLN A 49 6.46 2.45 -15.19
N SER A 50 6.32 2.77 -13.90
CA SER A 50 7.29 3.62 -13.19
C SER A 50 8.73 3.07 -13.17
N GLU A 51 8.92 1.75 -13.16
CA GLU A 51 10.25 1.11 -13.20
C GLU A 51 10.96 1.26 -14.55
N SER A 52 10.22 1.56 -15.63
CA SER A 52 10.81 1.71 -16.96
C SER A 52 11.57 3.03 -17.13
N HIS A 53 11.44 3.95 -16.18
CA HIS A 53 11.93 5.31 -16.31
C HIS A 53 13.21 5.57 -15.50
N GLU A 54 13.37 4.98 -14.31
CA GLU A 54 14.56 5.12 -13.46
C GLU A 54 14.49 4.27 -12.17
N ILE A 55 15.57 4.30 -11.37
CA ILE A 55 15.57 3.82 -9.98
C ILE A 55 14.73 4.78 -9.15
N LEU A 56 13.66 4.25 -8.54
CA LEU A 56 12.75 5.02 -7.70
C LEU A 56 13.36 5.33 -6.34
N GLU A 57 12.97 6.46 -5.75
CA GLU A 57 13.30 6.74 -4.36
C GLU A 57 12.73 5.64 -3.44
N PRO A 58 13.37 5.30 -2.30
CA PRO A 58 12.95 4.20 -1.45
C PRO A 58 11.48 4.27 -0.99
N GLY A 59 10.97 5.50 -0.77
CA GLY A 59 9.57 5.73 -0.42
C GLY A 59 8.62 5.37 -1.57
N ALA A 60 8.91 5.81 -2.79
CA ALA A 60 8.10 5.49 -3.96
C ALA A 60 8.20 3.99 -4.31
N SER A 61 9.39 3.40 -4.19
CA SER A 61 9.60 1.96 -4.31
C SER A 61 8.71 1.16 -3.35
N PHE A 62 8.64 1.59 -2.09
CA PHE A 62 7.79 0.95 -1.08
C PHE A 62 6.31 1.03 -1.46
N GLU A 63 5.79 2.22 -1.75
CA GLU A 63 4.38 2.42 -2.08
C GLU A 63 3.99 1.60 -3.32
N ARG A 64 4.84 1.62 -4.35
CA ARG A 64 4.66 0.83 -5.56
C ARG A 64 4.51 -0.66 -5.23
N LEU A 65 5.48 -1.23 -4.53
CA LEU A 65 5.46 -2.66 -4.17
C LEU A 65 4.25 -3.02 -3.31
N PHE A 66 3.89 -2.15 -2.36
CA PHE A 66 2.72 -2.31 -1.50
C PHE A 66 1.42 -2.40 -2.31
N TYR A 67 1.19 -1.48 -3.24
CA TYR A 67 -0.05 -1.45 -4.02
C TYR A 67 -0.07 -2.47 -5.17
N LEU A 68 1.07 -2.81 -5.75
CA LEU A 68 1.15 -3.94 -6.68
C LEU A 68 0.85 -5.26 -5.97
N ALA A 69 1.31 -5.45 -4.73
CA ALA A 69 0.94 -6.61 -3.92
C ALA A 69 -0.58 -6.66 -3.65
N TRP A 70 -1.21 -5.50 -3.43
CA TRP A 70 -2.67 -5.42 -3.34
C TRP A 70 -3.34 -5.85 -4.64
N GLY A 71 -2.83 -5.42 -5.79
CA GLY A 71 -3.34 -5.81 -7.11
C GLY A 71 -3.25 -7.31 -7.36
N ASP A 72 -2.11 -7.92 -7.04
CA ASP A 72 -1.90 -9.36 -7.13
C ASP A 72 -2.81 -10.14 -6.18
N TYR A 73 -2.95 -9.67 -4.94
CA TYR A 73 -3.86 -10.26 -3.96
C TYR A 73 -5.31 -10.27 -4.49
N ARG A 74 -5.77 -9.12 -5.01
CA ARG A 74 -7.11 -8.95 -5.61
C ARG A 74 -7.33 -9.85 -6.82
N SER A 75 -6.27 -10.18 -7.54
CA SER A 75 -6.29 -11.06 -8.72
C SER A 75 -6.11 -12.54 -8.37
N GLY A 76 -6.04 -12.90 -7.09
CA GLY A 76 -5.82 -14.28 -6.64
C GLY A 76 -4.36 -14.76 -6.72
N LYS A 77 -3.43 -13.90 -7.14
CA LYS A 77 -2.00 -14.20 -7.28
C LYS A 77 -1.29 -14.04 -5.94
N HIS A 78 -1.70 -14.81 -4.93
CA HIS A 78 -1.24 -14.62 -3.56
C HIS A 78 0.28 -14.81 -3.38
N ARG A 79 0.92 -15.66 -4.19
CA ARG A 79 2.37 -15.86 -4.13
C ARG A 79 3.14 -14.65 -4.64
N ASP A 80 2.67 -14.03 -5.72
CA ASP A 80 3.26 -12.81 -6.27
C ASP A 80 3.08 -11.64 -5.30
N ALA A 81 1.91 -11.55 -4.65
CA ALA A 81 1.65 -10.58 -3.59
C ALA A 81 2.62 -10.74 -2.41
N LEU A 82 2.92 -11.98 -2.00
CA LEU A 82 3.87 -12.24 -0.90
C LEU A 82 5.27 -11.74 -1.27
N VAL A 83 5.76 -12.07 -2.47
CA VAL A 83 7.08 -11.62 -2.95
C VAL A 83 7.19 -10.09 -2.90
N LYS A 84 6.16 -9.39 -3.39
CA LYS A 84 6.15 -7.92 -3.38
C LYS A 84 6.08 -7.33 -1.97
N LEU A 85 5.32 -7.95 -1.06
CA LEU A 85 5.29 -7.54 0.35
C LEU A 85 6.65 -7.76 1.04
N GLU A 86 7.39 -8.80 0.67
CA GLU A 86 8.74 -9.05 1.20
C GLU A 86 9.77 -8.04 0.68
N GLN A 87 9.68 -7.69 -0.59
CA GLN A 87 10.48 -6.60 -1.16
C GLN A 87 10.14 -5.26 -0.49
N ALA A 88 8.86 -4.96 -0.26
CA ALA A 88 8.45 -3.77 0.47
C ALA A 88 8.94 -3.79 1.93
N ALA A 89 8.95 -4.96 2.58
CA ALA A 89 9.45 -5.11 3.94
C ALA A 89 10.96 -4.83 4.05
N ALA A 90 11.74 -5.13 3.00
CA ALA A 90 13.15 -4.78 2.95
C ALA A 90 13.40 -3.26 2.94
N LEU A 91 12.45 -2.49 2.40
CA LEU A 91 12.51 -1.02 2.38
C LEU A 91 11.99 -0.40 3.68
N LYS A 92 10.90 -0.95 4.22
CA LYS A 92 10.25 -0.45 5.44
C LYS A 92 9.66 -1.60 6.25
N PRO A 93 10.48 -2.28 7.09
CA PRO A 93 10.05 -3.47 7.82
C PRO A 93 9.05 -3.17 8.95
N GLY A 94 9.00 -1.93 9.44
CA GLY A 94 8.17 -1.49 10.55
C GLY A 94 6.84 -0.85 10.13
N ASP A 95 6.26 -1.24 8.99
CA ASP A 95 4.96 -0.74 8.57
C ASP A 95 3.82 -1.68 9.01
N PRO A 96 2.89 -1.23 9.88
CA PRO A 96 1.79 -2.07 10.37
C PRO A 96 0.89 -2.59 9.24
N ALA A 97 0.57 -1.76 8.25
CA ALA A 97 -0.29 -2.16 7.13
C ALA A 97 0.36 -3.26 6.29
N LEU A 98 1.67 -3.17 6.07
CA LEU A 98 2.44 -4.23 5.40
C LEU A 98 2.37 -5.53 6.18
N LEU A 99 2.62 -5.51 7.49
CA LEU A 99 2.58 -6.70 8.33
C LEU A 99 1.19 -7.33 8.35
N ASN A 100 0.14 -6.51 8.47
CA ASN A 100 -1.23 -6.97 8.36
C ASN A 100 -1.49 -7.72 7.04
N ASN A 101 -1.11 -7.09 5.92
CA ASN A 101 -1.31 -7.65 4.59
C ASN A 101 -0.49 -8.91 4.36
N LYS A 102 0.74 -8.98 4.89
CA LYS A 102 1.57 -10.19 4.83
C LYS A 102 0.88 -11.36 5.56
N GLY A 103 0.32 -11.11 6.75
CA GLY A 103 -0.44 -12.11 7.50
C GLY A 103 -1.66 -12.63 6.71
N VAL A 104 -2.42 -11.73 6.08
CA VAL A 104 -3.56 -12.11 5.22
C VAL A 104 -3.12 -12.97 4.04
N VAL A 105 -2.04 -12.60 3.36
CA VAL A 105 -1.52 -13.35 2.20
C VAL A 105 -1.03 -14.74 2.63
N LEU A 106 -0.31 -14.85 3.75
CA LEU A 106 0.15 -16.12 4.30
C LEU A 106 -1.02 -17.08 4.58
N ARG A 107 -2.13 -16.59 5.17
CA ARG A 107 -3.33 -17.41 5.35
C ARG A 107 -3.94 -17.85 4.03
N ARG A 108 -4.04 -16.96 3.04
CA ARG A 108 -4.58 -17.33 1.72
C ARG A 108 -3.72 -18.33 0.97
N LEU A 109 -2.42 -18.39 1.26
CA LEU A 109 -1.51 -19.41 0.72
C LEU A 109 -1.58 -20.75 1.46
N GLY A 110 -2.30 -20.83 2.58
CA GLY A 110 -2.35 -22.04 3.42
C GLY A 110 -1.08 -22.26 4.25
N GLU A 111 -0.27 -21.22 4.43
CA GLU A 111 0.90 -21.29 5.30
C GLU A 111 0.48 -21.51 6.77
N PRO A 112 1.37 -22.07 7.61
CA PRO A 112 1.10 -22.31 9.02
C PRO A 112 0.50 -21.07 9.71
N SER A 113 -0.57 -21.28 10.49
CA SER A 113 -1.32 -20.20 11.16
C SER A 113 -0.43 -19.25 11.96
N ASP A 114 0.60 -19.80 12.59
CA ASP A 114 1.46 -19.05 13.50
C ASP A 114 2.25 -17.97 12.76
N MET A 115 2.58 -18.17 11.48
CA MET A 115 3.26 -17.16 10.67
C MET A 115 2.38 -15.93 10.41
N SER A 116 1.09 -16.14 10.19
CA SER A 116 0.14 -15.03 10.02
C SER A 116 -0.18 -14.32 11.33
N ARG A 117 -0.32 -15.08 12.43
CA ARG A 117 -0.57 -14.55 13.77
C ARG A 117 0.60 -13.68 14.23
N ASP A 118 1.83 -14.16 14.05
CA ASP A 118 3.05 -13.38 14.31
C ASP A 118 3.07 -12.06 13.53
N CYS A 119 2.63 -12.06 12.26
CA CYS A 119 2.52 -10.82 11.48
C CYS A 119 1.51 -9.84 12.07
N TRP A 120 0.31 -10.30 12.45
CA TRP A 120 -0.72 -9.44 13.06
C TRP A 120 -0.32 -8.95 14.45
N GLU A 121 0.29 -9.81 15.26
CA GLU A 121 0.81 -9.44 16.58
C GLU A 121 1.91 -8.38 16.48
N LYS A 122 2.86 -8.54 15.55
CA LYS A 122 3.87 -7.51 15.27
C LYS A 122 3.25 -6.21 14.78
N SER A 123 2.22 -6.31 13.94
CA SER A 123 1.48 -5.13 13.49
C SER A 123 0.84 -4.37 14.66
N LEU A 124 0.26 -5.09 15.62
CA LEU A 124 -0.36 -4.51 16.82
C LEU A 124 0.65 -3.99 17.83
N LEU A 125 1.84 -4.60 17.90
CA LEU A 125 2.94 -4.07 18.70
C LEU A 125 3.41 -2.71 18.19
N LEU A 126 3.46 -2.52 16.87
CA LEU A 126 3.85 -1.25 16.24
C LEU A 126 2.73 -0.21 16.28
N PHE A 127 1.48 -0.63 16.10
CA PHE A 127 0.32 0.25 16.18
C PHE A 127 -0.80 -0.41 16.98
N PRO A 128 -0.82 -0.23 18.31
CA PRO A 128 -1.91 -0.72 19.15
C PRO A 128 -3.25 -0.13 18.72
N GLY A 129 -4.29 -0.95 18.63
CA GLY A 129 -5.61 -0.53 18.14
C GLY A 129 -5.74 -0.56 16.60
N TYR A 130 -4.85 -1.26 15.89
CA TYR A 130 -4.98 -1.38 14.45
C TYR A 130 -6.12 -2.34 14.06
N MET A 131 -7.29 -1.77 13.76
CA MET A 131 -8.55 -2.52 13.62
C MET A 131 -8.48 -3.71 12.64
N ASP A 132 -7.83 -3.55 11.49
CA ASP A 132 -7.67 -4.65 10.52
C ASP A 132 -6.87 -5.82 11.12
N ALA A 133 -5.78 -5.52 11.84
CA ALA A 133 -4.93 -6.55 12.45
C ALA A 133 -5.61 -7.20 13.67
N GLU A 134 -6.35 -6.45 14.49
CA GLU A 134 -7.15 -7.01 15.60
C GLU A 134 -8.25 -7.94 15.09
N HIS A 135 -8.97 -7.50 14.04
CA HIS A 135 -9.98 -8.30 13.36
C HIS A 135 -9.36 -9.60 12.84
N ASN A 136 -8.24 -9.49 12.14
CA ASN A 136 -7.57 -10.65 11.53
C ASN A 136 -7.02 -11.63 12.56
N LEU A 137 -6.43 -11.15 13.65
CA LEU A 137 -5.95 -12.00 14.73
C LEU A 137 -7.11 -12.78 15.38
N THR A 138 -8.26 -12.14 15.56
CA THR A 138 -9.48 -12.77 16.07
C THR A 138 -10.08 -13.77 15.08
N GLN A 139 -10.04 -13.44 13.79
CA GLN A 139 -10.59 -14.24 12.70
C GLN A 139 -9.57 -15.20 12.07
N ALA A 140 -8.41 -15.41 12.71
CA ALA A 140 -7.26 -16.11 12.16
C ALA A 140 -7.59 -17.52 11.61
N ASP A 141 -8.54 -18.20 12.26
CA ASP A 141 -8.98 -19.57 11.91
C ASP A 141 -10.20 -19.58 10.97
N THR A 142 -10.57 -18.42 10.43
CA THR A 142 -11.68 -18.24 9.50
C THR A 142 -11.21 -17.62 8.19
N ASP A 143 -12.05 -17.66 7.17
CA ASP A 143 -11.79 -17.00 5.89
C ASP A 143 -12.13 -15.50 5.86
N ASN A 144 -12.61 -14.93 6.96
CA ASN A 144 -13.06 -13.55 7.05
C ASN A 144 -11.91 -12.59 7.41
N LEU A 145 -10.93 -12.47 6.52
CA LEU A 145 -9.76 -11.62 6.71
C LEU A 145 -9.88 -10.26 5.99
N LYS A 146 -9.36 -9.20 6.63
CA LYS A 146 -9.29 -7.82 6.17
C LYS A 146 -7.90 -7.51 5.64
N TYR A 147 -7.80 -7.43 4.31
CA TYR A 147 -6.62 -6.87 3.67
C TYR A 147 -6.69 -5.34 3.76
N THR A 148 -5.70 -4.72 4.37
CA THR A 148 -5.61 -3.25 4.42
C THR A 148 -5.31 -2.74 3.03
N SER A 149 -6.30 -2.10 2.43
CA SER A 149 -6.02 -1.08 1.43
C SER A 149 -5.71 0.21 2.20
N ARG A 150 -4.54 0.82 1.98
CA ARG A 150 -4.20 2.14 2.56
C ARG A 150 -5.09 3.27 2.00
N ILE A 151 -6.22 2.90 1.41
CA ILE A 151 -7.16 3.76 0.70
C ILE A 151 -7.81 4.80 1.62
N LEU A 152 -7.73 4.73 2.97
CA LEU A 152 -7.88 5.93 3.83
C LEU A 152 -7.58 5.81 5.35
N GLU A 153 -6.81 4.84 5.85
CA GLU A 153 -6.57 4.74 7.32
C GLU A 153 -5.16 5.14 7.80
N ALA A 154 -4.23 5.45 6.90
CA ALA A 154 -2.96 6.11 7.24
C ALA A 154 -3.04 7.65 7.17
N ALA A 155 -4.24 8.23 6.99
CA ALA A 155 -4.49 9.67 7.09
C ALA A 155 -4.58 10.17 8.55
N ARG A 156 -3.87 9.51 9.49
CA ARG A 156 -3.31 10.20 10.67
C ARG A 156 -1.97 10.87 10.38
N VAL A 157 -1.46 10.79 9.15
CA VAL A 157 -0.52 11.79 8.62
C VAL A 157 -1.34 13.02 8.18
N ARG A 158 -1.58 13.90 9.15
CA ARG A 158 -1.93 15.33 9.06
C ARG A 158 -2.48 15.84 7.70
N ARG A 159 -3.77 16.21 7.69
CA ARG A 159 -4.29 17.32 6.85
C ARG A 159 -3.50 18.64 6.99
N ASN A 160 -2.68 18.76 8.03
CA ASN A 160 -1.99 20.00 8.43
C ASN A 160 -0.58 20.19 7.87
N THR A 161 -0.10 19.41 6.88
CA THR A 161 1.23 19.66 6.27
C THR A 161 1.20 20.22 4.86
N TYR A 162 0.03 20.56 4.32
CA TYR A 162 -0.08 21.30 3.05
C TYR A 162 -0.94 22.57 3.14
N ASN A 163 -1.33 22.97 4.37
CA ASN A 163 -1.87 24.29 4.67
C ASN A 163 -0.91 25.01 5.62
N THR A 164 0.17 25.57 5.08
CA THR A 164 0.77 26.80 5.60
C THR A 164 1.51 27.49 4.46
N ASN A 165 0.92 28.60 4.00
CA ASN A 165 1.49 29.78 3.31
C ASN A 165 2.63 29.60 2.31
#